data_AF-A0A8J3VCK0-F1
#
_entry.id   AF-A0A8J3VCK0-F1
#
_cell.length_a   1.000
_cell.length_b   1.000
_cell.length_c   1.000
_cell.angle_alpha   90.00
_cell.angle_beta   90.00
_cell.angle_gamma   90.00
#
_symmetry.space_group_name_H-M   'P 1'
#
loop_
_entity.id
_entity.type
_entity.pdbx_description
1 polymer ?
#
loop_
_entity_poly.entity_id
_entity_poly.type
_entity_poly.pdbx_seq_one_letter_code
_entity_poly.pdbx_strand_id
1 'polypeptide(L)'
;MDITGIEREMSDLDAMYRPIAKNPVDLDDLRAFENLGAAIKVKLDRLGVSERAEAVLHAIVQSYAGGDQTVREAIRRLFDRYTSFRWAAYLPRQWHTAEEFRDRLIVMSAHDQGADTRDEILALQDLCNRAAEYGIDVDSILDEVAAMSSDVDRYGMGSMQSVFLHYGRHRP
;
A
#
# COMPACT_ATOMS: atom_id res chain seq x y z
N MET A 1 16.46 -7.05 5.20
CA MET A 1 15.73 -8.33 5.22
C MET A 1 15.73 -8.84 3.80
N ASP A 2 15.98 -10.13 3.57
CA ASP A 2 15.83 -10.73 2.24
C ASP A 2 14.37 -11.11 1.97
N ILE A 3 14.05 -11.55 0.74
CA ILE A 3 12.67 -11.88 0.35
C ILE A 3 12.07 -12.97 1.24
N THR A 4 12.85 -14.00 1.62
CA THR A 4 12.39 -15.07 2.50
C THR A 4 12.10 -14.56 3.91
N GLY A 5 12.92 -13.65 4.44
CA GLY A 5 12.62 -12.96 5.68
C GLY A 5 11.34 -12.13 5.59
N ILE A 6 11.16 -11.39 4.49
CA ILE A 6 9.95 -10.59 4.25
C ILE A 6 8.71 -11.48 4.23
N GLU A 7 8.74 -12.58 3.49
CA GLU A 7 7.62 -13.53 3.40
C GLU A 7 7.24 -14.10 4.77
N ARG A 8 8.22 -14.49 5.58
CA ARG A 8 7.97 -15.01 6.94
C ARG A 8 7.28 -13.96 7.80
N GLU A 9 7.80 -12.74 7.83
CA GLU A 9 7.23 -11.66 8.64
C GLU A 9 5.83 -11.26 8.15
N MET A 10 5.62 -11.15 6.84
CA MET A 10 4.30 -10.89 6.25
C MET A 10 3.31 -12.00 6.61
N SER A 11 3.72 -13.26 6.55
CA SER A 11 2.87 -14.41 6.92
C SER A 11 2.43 -14.37 8.38
N ASP A 12 3.35 -14.09 9.29
CA ASP A 12 3.05 -13.99 10.72
C ASP A 12 2.09 -12.83 11.01
N LEU A 13 2.37 -11.65 10.44
CA LEU A 13 1.54 -10.46 10.61
C LEU A 13 0.16 -10.64 9.98
N ASP A 14 0.07 -11.27 8.80
CA ASP A 14 -1.21 -11.62 8.17
C ASP A 14 -2.08 -12.47 9.09
N ALA A 15 -1.48 -13.49 9.73
CA ALA A 15 -2.18 -14.34 10.69
C ALA A 15 -2.68 -13.56 11.90
N MET A 16 -1.91 -12.58 12.39
CA MET A 16 -2.32 -11.71 13.51
C MET A 16 -3.44 -10.74 13.12
N TYR A 17 -3.40 -10.18 11.90
CA TYR A 17 -4.43 -9.26 11.41
C TYR A 17 -5.72 -9.96 10.99
N ARG A 18 -5.64 -11.22 10.55
CA ARG A 18 -6.76 -11.97 9.97
C ARG A 18 -8.05 -11.97 10.82
N PRO A 19 -8.02 -12.18 12.15
CA PRO A 19 -9.24 -12.16 12.96
C PRO A 19 -9.94 -10.80 12.96
N ILE A 20 -9.22 -9.70 12.75
CA ILE A 20 -9.79 -8.36 12.67
C ILE A 20 -10.27 -8.09 11.25
N ALA A 21 -9.43 -8.41 10.25
CA ALA A 21 -9.68 -8.14 8.84
C ALA A 21 -10.86 -8.94 8.26
N LYS A 22 -11.08 -10.16 8.76
CA LYS A 22 -12.13 -11.07 8.27
C LYS A 22 -13.37 -11.07 9.16
N ASN A 23 -13.41 -10.24 10.20
CA ASN A 23 -14.60 -10.14 11.03
C ASN A 23 -15.68 -9.36 10.27
N PRO A 24 -16.86 -9.96 9.99
CA PRO A 24 -17.93 -9.24 9.33
C PRO A 24 -18.36 -8.05 10.18
N VAL A 25 -18.66 -6.94 9.50
CA VAL A 25 -19.31 -5.78 10.12
C VAL A 25 -20.77 -6.17 10.35
N ASP A 26 -21.25 -5.94 11.57
CA ASP A 26 -22.67 -6.11 11.87
C ASP A 26 -23.46 -5.00 11.18
N LEU A 27 -24.27 -5.37 10.18
CA LEU A 27 -25.04 -4.43 9.38
C LEU A 27 -26.32 -3.95 10.11
N ASP A 28 -26.75 -4.67 11.15
CA ASP A 28 -27.98 -4.38 11.90
C ASP A 28 -27.73 -3.38 13.04
N ASP A 29 -26.47 -3.14 13.43
CA ASP A 29 -26.07 -2.10 14.37
C ASP A 29 -25.54 -0.85 13.65
N LEU A 30 -26.45 0.04 13.27
CA LEU A 30 -26.10 1.33 12.65
C LEU A 30 -25.19 2.20 13.52
N ARG A 31 -25.16 2.03 14.85
CA ARG A 31 -24.25 2.76 15.73
C ARG A 31 -22.84 2.19 15.70
N ALA A 32 -22.69 0.90 15.39
CA ALA A 32 -21.39 0.29 15.16
C ALA A 32 -20.68 0.88 13.93
N PHE A 33 -21.43 1.44 12.96
CA PHE A 33 -20.86 2.13 11.79
C PHE A 33 -20.27 3.50 12.11
N GLU A 34 -20.92 4.28 12.98
CA GLU A 34 -20.52 5.67 13.26
C GLU A 34 -19.06 5.79 13.72
N ASN A 35 -18.52 4.74 14.35
CA ASN A 35 -17.15 4.70 14.87
C ASN A 35 -16.32 3.51 14.37
N LEU A 36 -16.72 2.86 13.28
CA LEU A 36 -16.11 1.61 12.81
C LEU A 36 -14.59 1.73 12.60
N GLY A 37 -14.13 2.79 11.94
CA GLY A 37 -12.71 3.02 11.69
C GLY A 37 -11.90 3.21 12.97
N ALA A 38 -12.44 3.94 13.95
CA ALA A 38 -11.80 4.12 15.25
C ALA A 38 -11.75 2.82 16.06
N ALA A 39 -12.84 2.03 16.02
CA ALA A 39 -12.90 0.73 16.68
C ALA A 39 -11.91 -0.28 16.08
N ILE A 40 -11.78 -0.31 14.75
CA ILE A 40 -10.77 -1.14 14.05
C ILE A 40 -9.37 -0.70 14.46
N LYS A 41 -9.09 0.61 14.47
CA LYS A 41 -7.78 1.14 14.89
C LYS A 41 -7.41 0.66 16.29
N VAL A 42 -8.32 0.76 17.26
CA VAL A 42 -8.09 0.27 18.64
C VAL A 42 -7.78 -1.23 18.67
N LYS A 43 -8.43 -2.04 17.83
CA LYS A 43 -8.14 -3.48 17.75
C LYS A 43 -6.75 -3.74 17.16
N LEU A 44 -6.35 -3.00 16.13
CA LEU A 44 -5.02 -3.11 15.52
C LEU A 44 -3.92 -2.65 16.49
N ASP A 45 -4.11 -1.52 17.18
CA ASP A 45 -3.15 -0.99 18.15
C ASP A 45 -2.88 -2.00 19.28
N ARG A 46 -3.91 -2.73 19.73
CA ARG A 46 -3.79 -3.79 20.75
C ARG A 46 -2.94 -4.98 20.33
N LEU A 47 -2.72 -5.21 19.04
CA LEU A 47 -1.80 -6.24 18.58
C LEU A 47 -0.35 -5.87 18.87
N GLY A 48 -0.02 -4.57 19.01
CA GLY A 48 1.33 -4.11 19.34
C GLY A 48 2.37 -4.41 18.25
N VAL A 49 1.94 -4.58 16.99
CA VAL A 49 2.82 -4.98 15.87
C VAL A 49 3.08 -3.88 14.84
N SER A 50 2.66 -2.64 15.11
CA SER A 50 2.76 -1.53 14.15
C SER A 50 4.20 -1.27 13.69
N GLU A 51 5.16 -1.19 14.61
CA GLU A 51 6.58 -1.01 14.29
C GLU A 51 7.16 -2.18 13.49
N ARG A 52 6.71 -3.41 13.80
CA ARG A 52 7.11 -4.62 13.07
C ARG A 52 6.58 -4.58 11.64
N ALA A 53 5.32 -4.19 11.44
CA ALA A 53 4.72 -4.06 10.11
C ALA A 53 5.39 -2.94 9.29
N GLU A 54 5.70 -1.81 9.92
CA GLU A 54 6.43 -0.71 9.30
C GLU A 54 7.83 -1.15 8.84
N ALA A 55 8.57 -1.86 9.68
CA ALA A 55 9.88 -2.41 9.32
C ALA A 55 9.81 -3.37 8.12
N VAL A 56 8.75 -4.18 8.02
CA VAL A 56 8.50 -5.05 6.86
C VAL A 56 8.21 -4.22 5.61
N LEU A 57 7.39 -3.17 5.69
CA LEU A 57 7.13 -2.28 4.57
C LEU A 57 8.39 -1.57 4.08
N HIS A 58 9.25 -1.07 4.98
CA HIS A 58 10.54 -0.51 4.57
C HIS A 58 11.45 -1.55 3.89
N ALA A 59 11.49 -2.78 4.41
CA ALA A 59 12.26 -3.85 3.77
C ALA A 59 11.71 -4.19 2.36
N ILE A 60 10.39 -4.17 2.18
CA ILE A 60 9.72 -4.33 0.88
C ILE A 60 10.13 -3.20 -0.06
N VAL A 61 10.04 -1.94 0.38
CA VAL A 61 10.41 -0.78 -0.44
C VAL A 61 11.85 -0.89 -0.94
N GLN A 62 12.79 -1.18 -0.04
CA GLN A 62 14.21 -1.30 -0.39
C GLN A 62 14.44 -2.46 -1.38
N SER A 63 13.80 -3.60 -1.15
CA SER A 63 13.91 -4.77 -2.04
C SER A 63 13.28 -4.52 -3.41
N TYR A 64 12.14 -3.82 -3.46
CA TYR A 64 11.44 -3.52 -4.70
C TYR A 64 12.18 -2.50 -5.56
N ALA A 65 12.73 -1.45 -4.93
CA ALA A 65 13.51 -0.41 -5.59
C ALA A 65 14.85 -0.95 -6.11
N GLY A 66 15.59 -1.69 -5.28
CA GLY A 66 16.91 -2.24 -5.65
C GLY A 66 16.86 -3.55 -6.45
N GLY A 67 15.70 -4.21 -6.48
CA GLY A 67 15.49 -5.48 -7.15
C GLY A 67 15.19 -5.36 -8.64
N ASP A 68 15.38 -6.47 -9.35
CA ASP A 68 14.96 -6.63 -10.73
C ASP A 68 13.47 -6.99 -10.85
N GLN A 69 13.01 -7.27 -12.07
CA GLN A 69 11.63 -7.67 -12.31
C GLN A 69 11.23 -8.94 -11.53
N THR A 70 12.15 -9.91 -11.36
CA THR A 70 11.88 -11.15 -10.62
C THR A 70 11.56 -10.85 -9.16
N VAL A 71 12.33 -9.95 -8.53
CA VAL A 71 12.10 -9.51 -7.16
C VAL A 71 10.76 -8.76 -7.03
N ARG A 72 10.48 -7.84 -7.95
CA ARG A 72 9.22 -7.07 -7.94
C ARG A 72 8.00 -7.96 -8.08
N GLU A 73 8.05 -8.93 -8.99
CA GLU A 73 6.98 -9.93 -9.14
C GLU A 73 6.83 -10.82 -7.92
N ALA A 74 7.93 -11.22 -7.27
CA ALA A 74 7.86 -11.99 -6.04
C ALA A 74 7.15 -11.19 -4.94
N ILE A 75 7.48 -9.92 -4.76
CA ILE A 75 6.84 -9.03 -3.79
C ILE A 75 5.34 -8.86 -4.10
N ARG A 76 4.95 -8.62 -5.35
CA ARG A 76 3.52 -8.53 -5.74
C ARG A 76 2.76 -9.81 -5.35
N ARG A 77 3.36 -10.98 -5.61
CA ARG A 77 2.77 -12.27 -5.21
C ARG A 77 2.63 -12.43 -3.69
N LEU A 78 3.51 -11.83 -2.89
CA LEU A 78 3.37 -11.84 -1.42
C LEU A 78 2.16 -11.00 -0.99
N PHE A 79 1.95 -9.81 -1.57
CA PHE A 79 0.77 -9.00 -1.27
C PHE A 79 -0.54 -9.65 -1.73
N ASP A 80 -0.54 -10.34 -2.87
CA ASP A 80 -1.69 -11.12 -3.36
C ASP A 80 -2.02 -12.28 -2.40
N ARG A 81 -1.01 -12.90 -1.78
CA ARG A 81 -1.18 -14.01 -0.83
C ARG A 81 -1.62 -13.55 0.57
N TYR A 82 -0.98 -12.51 1.10
CA TYR A 82 -1.14 -12.06 2.48
C TYR A 82 -2.08 -10.85 2.56
N THR A 83 -3.35 -11.08 2.22
CA THR A 83 -4.35 -10.02 2.05
C THR A 83 -4.72 -9.28 3.33
N SER A 84 -4.62 -9.91 4.50
CA SER A 84 -4.89 -9.25 5.80
C SER A 84 -3.71 -8.36 6.21
N PHE A 85 -2.48 -8.75 5.88
CA PHE A 85 -1.32 -7.85 5.99
C PHE A 85 -1.47 -6.65 5.04
N ARG A 86 -1.76 -6.90 3.74
CA ARG A 86 -1.99 -5.83 2.74
C ARG A 86 -3.03 -4.81 3.19
N TRP A 87 -4.09 -5.28 3.85
CA TRP A 87 -5.17 -4.43 4.36
C TRP A 87 -4.78 -3.59 5.58
N ALA A 88 -3.99 -4.13 6.50
CA ALA A 88 -3.71 -3.50 7.79
C ALA A 88 -2.39 -2.72 7.86
N ALA A 89 -1.36 -3.13 7.11
CA ALA A 89 -0.04 -2.54 7.19
C ALA A 89 0.03 -1.21 6.42
N TYR A 90 0.59 -0.17 7.05
CA TYR A 90 0.78 1.13 6.42
C TYR A 90 2.08 1.78 6.88
N LEU A 91 2.69 2.58 5.99
CA LEU A 91 3.75 3.53 6.37
C LEU A 91 3.15 4.67 7.22
N PRO A 92 3.93 5.35 8.08
CA PRO A 92 3.44 6.41 8.96
C PRO A 92 2.51 7.41 8.26
N ARG A 93 1.43 7.88 8.89
CA ARG A 93 0.49 8.80 8.20
C ARG A 93 1.05 10.20 7.96
N GLN A 94 2.05 10.59 8.74
CA GLN A 94 2.75 11.86 8.62
C GLN A 94 4.00 11.65 7.77
N TRP A 95 4.16 12.51 6.77
CA TRP A 95 5.28 12.55 5.83
C TRP A 95 5.28 13.89 5.11
N HIS A 96 6.46 14.29 4.65
CA HIS A 96 6.71 15.60 4.05
C HIS A 96 7.97 15.65 3.18
N THR A 97 8.64 14.51 2.97
CA THR A 97 9.84 14.43 2.13
C THR A 97 9.57 13.67 0.82
N ALA A 98 10.42 13.92 -0.18
CA ALA A 98 10.37 13.24 -1.47
C ALA A 98 10.59 11.71 -1.35
N GLU A 99 11.50 11.28 -0.47
CA GLU A 99 11.76 9.87 -0.20
C GLU A 99 10.53 9.16 0.38
N GLU A 100 9.89 9.77 1.37
CA GLU A 100 8.66 9.23 1.96
C GLU A 100 7.50 9.15 0.94
N PHE A 101 7.37 10.14 0.06
CA PHE A 101 6.39 10.10 -1.03
C PHE A 101 6.67 8.94 -1.99
N ARG A 102 7.92 8.79 -2.42
CA ARG A 102 8.39 7.70 -3.28
C ARG A 102 8.12 6.33 -2.67
N ASP A 103 8.42 6.15 -1.38
CA ASP A 103 8.18 4.90 -0.66
C ASP A 103 6.70 4.48 -0.68
N ARG A 104 5.77 5.44 -0.55
CA ARG A 104 4.33 5.18 -0.63
C ARG A 104 3.90 4.74 -2.01
N LEU A 105 4.43 5.38 -3.05
CA LEU A 105 4.16 4.96 -4.43
C LEU A 105 4.72 3.57 -4.72
N ILE A 106 5.86 3.20 -4.14
CA ILE A 106 6.42 1.84 -4.26
C ILE A 106 5.51 0.81 -3.58
N VAL A 107 5.02 1.08 -2.37
CA VAL A 107 4.05 0.18 -1.71
C VAL A 107 2.79 0.02 -2.55
N MET A 108 2.25 1.11 -3.08
CA MET A 108 1.10 1.10 -4.00
C MET A 108 1.39 0.30 -5.28
N SER A 109 2.57 0.47 -5.88
CA SER A 109 3.04 -0.31 -7.04
C SER A 109 3.11 -1.81 -6.73
N ALA A 110 3.57 -2.16 -5.53
CA ALA A 110 3.68 -3.54 -5.08
C ALA A 110 2.32 -4.19 -4.76
N HIS A 111 1.28 -3.41 -4.44
CA HIS A 111 -0.09 -3.91 -4.29
C HIS A 111 -0.73 -4.34 -5.63
N ASP A 112 -0.22 -3.80 -6.75
CA ASP A 112 -0.60 -4.14 -8.12
C ASP A 112 -2.13 -4.12 -8.38
N GLN A 113 -2.70 -2.90 -8.34
CA GLN A 113 -4.13 -2.59 -8.54
C GLN A 113 -5.06 -2.99 -7.39
N GLY A 114 -4.52 -3.46 -6.26
CA GLY A 114 -5.25 -3.61 -5.01
C GLY A 114 -6.49 -4.51 -5.11
N ALA A 115 -7.55 -4.16 -4.36
CA ALA A 115 -8.86 -4.82 -4.44
C ALA A 115 -9.88 -4.03 -5.28
N ASP A 116 -9.75 -2.71 -5.36
CA ASP A 116 -10.54 -1.81 -6.20
C ASP A 116 -9.62 -0.74 -6.78
N THR A 117 -9.45 -0.72 -8.11
CA THR A 117 -8.57 0.24 -8.79
C THR A 117 -9.03 1.69 -8.62
N ARG A 118 -10.31 1.94 -8.35
CA ARG A 118 -10.83 3.30 -8.10
C ARG A 118 -10.32 3.86 -6.78
N ASP A 119 -10.26 3.03 -5.75
CA ASP A 119 -9.71 3.42 -4.45
C ASP A 119 -8.21 3.74 -4.58
N GLU A 120 -7.47 2.95 -5.37
CA GLU A 120 -6.05 3.20 -5.67
C GLU A 120 -5.85 4.52 -6.42
N ILE A 121 -6.71 4.85 -7.39
CA ILE A 121 -6.67 6.13 -8.12
C ILE A 121 -6.91 7.31 -7.17
N LEU A 122 -7.90 7.23 -6.29
CA LEU A 122 -8.18 8.28 -5.31
C LEU A 122 -7.03 8.44 -4.31
N ALA A 123 -6.47 7.34 -3.82
CA ALA A 123 -5.30 7.35 -2.94
C ALA A 123 -4.08 7.97 -3.63
N LEU A 124 -3.84 7.64 -4.90
CA LEU A 124 -2.76 8.22 -5.69
C LEU A 124 -2.92 9.75 -5.81
N GLN A 125 -4.12 10.22 -6.14
CA GLN A 125 -4.38 11.65 -6.27
C GLN A 125 -4.18 12.39 -4.94
N ASP A 126 -4.63 11.82 -3.82
CA ASP A 126 -4.39 12.39 -2.48
C ASP A 126 -2.90 12.50 -2.16
N LEU A 127 -2.13 11.44 -2.44
CA LEU A 127 -0.67 11.44 -2.27
C LEU A 127 0.00 12.51 -3.15
N CYS A 128 -0.37 12.61 -4.42
CA CYS A 128 0.20 13.60 -5.35
C CYS A 128 -0.13 15.04 -4.93
N ASN A 129 -1.39 15.31 -4.53
CA ASN A 129 -1.81 16.63 -4.07
C ASN A 129 -1.03 17.05 -2.82
N ARG A 130 -0.94 16.16 -1.83
CA ARG A 130 -0.15 16.41 -0.62
C ARG A 130 1.33 16.64 -0.92
N ALA A 131 1.93 15.84 -1.81
CA ALA A 131 3.33 16.01 -2.18
C ALA A 131 3.57 17.38 -2.84
N ALA A 132 2.64 17.83 -3.69
CA ALA A 132 2.70 19.15 -4.30
C ALA A 132 2.59 20.28 -3.27
N GLU A 133 1.77 20.15 -2.22
CA GLU A 133 1.69 21.12 -1.11
C GLU A 133 3.03 21.28 -0.37
N TYR A 134 3.84 20.22 -0.31
CA TYR A 134 5.19 20.26 0.27
C TYR A 134 6.29 20.65 -0.74
N GLY A 135 5.93 21.00 -1.98
CA GLY A 135 6.89 21.39 -3.02
C GLY A 135 7.75 20.23 -3.55
N ILE A 136 7.29 18.99 -3.39
CA ILE A 136 7.97 17.79 -3.90
C ILE A 136 7.79 17.71 -5.43
N ASP A 137 8.83 17.31 -6.15
CA ASP A 137 8.77 17.03 -7.58
C ASP A 137 8.00 15.72 -7.85
N VAL A 138 6.68 15.84 -7.92
CA VAL A 138 5.76 14.72 -8.10
C VAL A 138 6.00 13.99 -9.41
N ASP A 139 6.22 14.71 -10.51
CA ASP A 139 6.20 14.12 -11.85
C ASP A 139 7.42 13.22 -12.08
N SER A 140 8.59 13.66 -11.63
CA SER A 140 9.84 12.87 -11.69
C SER A 140 9.72 11.56 -10.90
N ILE A 141 9.13 11.60 -9.71
CA ILE A 141 8.96 10.42 -8.86
C ILE A 141 7.89 9.48 -9.44
N LEU A 142 6.81 10.02 -10.02
CA LEU A 142 5.82 9.20 -10.73
C LEU A 142 6.43 8.45 -11.91
N ASP A 143 7.26 9.11 -12.72
CA ASP A 143 7.95 8.46 -13.84
C ASP A 143 8.86 7.34 -13.37
N GLU A 144 9.62 7.57 -12.31
CA GLU A 144 10.49 6.56 -11.71
C GLU A 144 9.70 5.34 -11.25
N VAL A 145 8.63 5.53 -10.48
CA VAL A 145 7.86 4.42 -9.91
C VAL A 145 7.00 3.74 -10.98
N ALA A 146 6.48 4.47 -11.96
CA ALA A 146 5.80 3.90 -13.11
C ALA A 146 6.71 2.95 -13.90
N ALA A 147 7.99 3.28 -14.07
CA ALA A 147 8.97 2.40 -14.73
C ALA A 147 9.23 1.09 -13.97
N MET A 148 8.98 1.05 -12.67
CA MET A 148 9.09 -0.16 -11.84
C MET A 148 7.76 -0.93 -11.73
N SER A 149 6.66 -0.34 -12.17
CA SER A 149 5.31 -0.86 -11.96
C SER A 149 4.91 -1.91 -13.00
N SER A 150 3.93 -2.73 -12.65
CA SER A 150 3.35 -3.72 -13.56
C SER A 150 2.69 -3.04 -14.75
N ASP A 151 2.85 -3.64 -15.93
CA ASP A 151 2.16 -3.29 -17.18
C ASP A 151 0.90 -4.14 -17.43
N VAL A 152 0.56 -5.04 -16.50
CA VAL A 152 -0.62 -5.90 -16.58
C VAL A 152 -1.88 -5.13 -16.16
N ASP A 153 -2.91 -5.17 -17.01
CA ASP A 153 -4.24 -4.65 -16.69
C ASP A 153 -5.17 -5.79 -16.22
N ARG A 154 -5.34 -5.94 -14.89
CA ARG A 154 -6.15 -7.02 -14.31
C ARG A 154 -7.65 -6.74 -14.35
N TYR A 155 -8.06 -5.47 -14.36
CA TYR A 155 -9.43 -5.05 -14.11
C TYR A 155 -10.04 -4.16 -15.21
N GLY A 156 -9.33 -3.92 -16.32
CA GLY A 156 -9.80 -3.14 -17.46
C GLY A 156 -9.77 -1.62 -17.23
N MET A 157 -9.02 -1.15 -16.22
CA MET A 157 -8.87 0.25 -15.84
C MET A 157 -7.44 0.76 -16.12
N GLY A 158 -6.63 -0.03 -16.84
CA GLY A 158 -5.22 0.23 -17.10
C GLY A 158 -4.30 -0.32 -16.00
N SER A 159 -3.11 -0.77 -16.39
CA SER A 159 -2.07 -1.29 -15.49
C SER A 159 -1.60 -0.29 -14.44
N MET A 160 -0.96 -0.74 -13.35
CA MET A 160 -0.40 0.20 -12.34
C MET A 160 0.55 1.23 -12.95
N GLN A 161 1.36 0.85 -13.94
CA GLN A 161 2.18 1.80 -14.69
C GLN A 161 1.32 2.88 -15.34
N SER A 162 0.26 2.49 -16.05
CA SER A 162 -0.63 3.46 -16.69
C SER A 162 -1.40 4.31 -15.68
N VAL A 163 -1.76 3.73 -14.52
CA VAL A 163 -2.45 4.44 -13.44
C VAL A 163 -1.60 5.57 -12.91
N PHE A 164 -0.31 5.33 -12.62
CA PHE A 164 0.60 6.39 -12.19
C PHE A 164 0.74 7.50 -13.24
N LEU A 165 0.96 7.12 -14.51
CA LEU A 165 1.19 8.08 -15.58
C LEU A 165 -0.05 8.88 -15.96
N HIS A 166 -1.24 8.27 -15.87
CA HIS A 166 -2.49 8.90 -16.26
C HIS A 166 -3.11 9.65 -15.09
N TYR A 167 -3.34 9.00 -13.95
CA TYR A 167 -4.11 9.61 -12.86
C TYR A 167 -3.27 10.42 -11.88
N GLY A 168 -1.96 10.13 -11.75
CA GLY A 168 -1.07 10.92 -10.87
C GLY A 168 -0.77 12.33 -11.40
N ARG A 169 -0.90 12.53 -12.72
CA ARG A 169 -0.64 13.81 -13.39
C ARG A 169 -1.85 14.72 -13.53
N HIS A 170 -3.06 14.17 -13.48
CA HIS A 170 -4.29 14.96 -13.58
C HIS A 170 -4.68 15.47 -12.19
N ARG A 171 -4.14 16.64 -11.83
CA ARG A 171 -4.55 17.40 -10.64
C ARG A 171 -5.78 18.25 -11.01
N PRO A 172 -6.86 18.24 -10.22
CA PRO A 172 -8.02 19.11 -10.44
C PRO A 172 -7.69 20.60 -10.26
#